data_AF-A0A7C5W3J2-F1
#
_entry.id   AF-A0A7C5W3J2-F1
#
_cell.length_a   1.000
_cell.length_b   1.000
_cell.length_c   1.000
_cell.angle_alpha   90.00
_cell.angle_beta   90.00
_cell.angle_gamma   90.00
#
_symmetry.space_group_name_H-M   'P 1'
#
loop_
_entity.id
_entity.type
_entity.pdbx_description
1 polymer ?
#
loop_
_entity_poly.entity_id
_entity_poly.type
_entity_poly.pdbx_seq_one_letter_code
_entity_poly.pdbx_strand_id
1 'polypeptide(L)' 'MTKQTPASIPSVKEASALKERGLTCPNCGCHHFFVVYTRAAAGKKVMRRRECRHCGRRITTYEQAL' A
#
# COMPACT_ATOMS: atom_id res chain seq x y z
N MET A 1 -0.91 13.94 -49.49
CA MET A 1 0.10 14.12 -48.42
C MET A 1 -0.34 13.29 -47.22
N THR A 2 0.61 12.56 -46.66
CA THR A 2 0.48 11.36 -45.83
C THR A 2 -0.39 11.51 -44.58
N LYS A 3 -1.17 10.44 -44.32
CA LYS A 3 -1.95 10.14 -43.12
C LYS A 3 -1.07 10.16 -41.86
N GLN A 4 -1.58 10.67 -40.75
CA GLN A 4 -1.08 10.31 -39.41
C GLN A 4 -2.26 10.07 -38.47
N THR A 5 -2.67 8.81 -38.43
CA THR A 5 -3.42 8.22 -37.34
C THR A 5 -2.44 8.05 -36.17
N PRO A 6 -2.65 8.65 -34.99
CA PRO A 6 -1.90 8.24 -33.82
C PRO A 6 -2.40 6.85 -33.40
N ALA A 7 -1.44 5.92 -33.34
CA ALA A 7 -1.64 4.53 -32.96
C ALA A 7 -2.26 4.44 -31.56
N SER A 8 -3.53 4.05 -31.48
CA SER A 8 -4.16 3.58 -30.26
C SER A 8 -3.56 2.21 -29.92
N ILE A 9 -2.60 2.22 -29.00
CA ILE A 9 -1.95 1.01 -28.49
C ILE A 9 -3.05 0.12 -27.88
N PRO A 10 -3.24 -1.13 -28.36
CA PRO A 10 -4.19 -2.04 -27.76
C PRO A 10 -3.56 -2.76 -26.58
N SER A 11 -4.37 -2.93 -25.52
CA SER A 11 -4.49 -4.15 -24.70
C SER A 11 -3.24 -4.77 -24.08
N VAL A 12 -3.17 -4.73 -22.75
CA VAL A 12 -2.72 -5.88 -21.96
C VAL A 12 -3.71 -6.18 -20.85
N LYS A 13 -4.61 -7.11 -21.16
CA LYS A 13 -5.45 -7.90 -20.24
C LYS A 13 -4.60 -8.91 -19.45
N GLU A 14 -3.51 -8.47 -18.84
CA GLU A 14 -2.71 -9.32 -17.95
C GLU A 14 -2.81 -8.74 -16.53
N ALA A 15 -4.03 -8.81 -15.99
CA ALA A 15 -4.32 -8.54 -14.58
C ALA A 15 -3.81 -9.71 -13.69
N SER A 16 -2.58 -10.16 -13.94
CA SER A 16 -1.90 -11.12 -13.08
C SER A 16 -1.53 -10.40 -11.79
N ALA A 17 -2.38 -10.56 -10.77
CA ALA A 17 -2.04 -10.38 -9.37
C ALA A 17 -1.15 -9.15 -9.09
N LEU A 18 -1.62 -7.96 -9.49
CA LEU A 18 -1.27 -6.72 -8.79
C LEU A 18 -1.86 -6.86 -7.38
N LYS A 19 -1.22 -7.70 -6.55
CA LYS A 19 -1.33 -7.63 -5.10
C LYS A 19 -1.10 -6.17 -4.79
N GLU A 20 -2.15 -5.45 -4.42
CA GLU A 20 -2.08 -4.07 -4.00
C GLU A 20 -0.95 -3.98 -2.98
N ARG A 21 0.20 -3.44 -3.41
CA ARG A 21 1.40 -3.44 -2.59
C ARG A 21 1.20 -2.33 -1.58
N GLY A 22 1.14 -2.69 -0.30
CA GLY A 22 1.06 -1.73 0.78
C GLY A 22 -0.01 -2.07 1.81
N LEU A 23 -0.18 -1.16 2.76
CA LEU A 23 -1.25 -1.26 3.75
C LEU A 23 -2.44 -0.44 3.29
N THR A 24 -3.62 -1.03 3.45
CA THR A 24 -4.91 -0.38 3.17
C THR A 24 -5.71 -0.31 4.46
N CYS A 25 -6.38 0.81 4.71
CA CYS A 25 -7.18 0.98 5.90
C CYS A 25 -8.46 0.14 5.77
N PRO A 26 -8.75 -0.80 6.68
CA PRO A 26 -9.92 -1.68 6.56
C PRO A 26 -11.25 -0.95 6.75
N ASN A 27 -11.22 0.30 7.24
CA ASN A 27 -12.42 1.08 7.49
C ASN A 27 -12.80 1.98 6.31
N CYS A 28 -11.82 2.63 5.66
CA CYS A 28 -12.08 3.63 4.62
C CYS A 28 -11.35 3.39 3.29
N GLY A 29 -10.54 2.34 3.19
CA GLY A 29 -9.77 2.04 1.97
C GLY A 29 -8.55 2.96 1.74
N CYS A 30 -8.28 3.93 2.60
CA CYS A 30 -7.13 4.82 2.43
C CYS A 30 -5.79 4.08 2.65
N HIS A 31 -4.79 4.39 1.82
CA HIS A 31 -3.44 3.82 1.91
C HIS A 31 -2.46 4.70 2.70
N HIS A 32 -2.91 5.87 3.18
CA HIS A 32 -2.07 6.83 3.89
C HIS A 32 -2.21 6.67 5.41
N PHE A 33 -1.07 6.43 6.06
CA PHE A 33 -0.99 6.28 7.51
C PHE A 33 0.16 7.11 8.09
N PHE A 34 -0.08 7.70 9.26
CA PHE A 34 0.96 8.28 10.10
C PHE A 34 1.50 7.22 11.07
N VAL A 35 2.82 7.22 11.30
CA VAL A 35 3.40 6.37 12.35
C VAL A 35 3.21 7.08 13.68
N VAL A 36 2.45 6.46 14.59
CA VAL A 36 2.21 7.00 15.93
C VAL A 36 3.39 6.70 16.84
N TYR A 37 3.86 5.45 16.84
CA TYR A 37 5.08 5.06 17.51
C TYR A 37 5.66 3.79 16.91
N THR A 38 6.97 3.64 17.12
CA THR A 38 7.71 2.41 16.83
C THR A 38 8.32 1.91 18.13
N ARG A 39 8.17 0.61 18.42
CA ARG A 39 8.84 -0.03 19.56
C ARG A 39 9.46 -1.36 19.15
N ALA A 40 10.58 -1.70 19.77
CA ALA A 40 11.10 -3.06 19.71
C ALA A 40 10.11 -4.01 20.43
N ALA A 41 9.77 -5.11 19.78
CA ALA A 41 9.00 -6.21 20.35
C ALA A 41 9.92 -7.42 20.57
N ALA A 42 9.49 -8.33 21.44
CA ALA A 42 10.25 -9.53 21.78
C ALA A 42 10.65 -10.35 20.53
N GLY A 43 11.88 -10.85 20.53
CA GLY A 43 12.39 -11.74 19.48
C GLY A 43 12.78 -11.04 18.18
N LYS A 44 13.52 -9.93 18.24
CA LYS A 44 14.02 -9.18 17.07
C LYS A 44 12.92 -8.66 16.14
N LYS A 45 11.74 -8.36 16.70
CA LYS A 45 10.60 -7.81 15.94
C LYS A 45 10.50 -6.31 16.18
N VAL A 46 10.13 -5.56 15.15
CA VAL A 46 9.80 -4.13 15.27
C VAL A 46 8.30 -3.98 15.15
N MET A 47 7.65 -3.45 16.19
CA MET A 47 6.23 -3.15 16.18
C MET A 47 6.03 -1.67 15.84
N ARG A 48 5.23 -1.39 14.82
CA ARG A 48 4.82 -0.03 14.46
C ARG A 48 3.33 0.12 14.62
N ARG A 49 2.92 1.11 15.42
CA ARG A 49 1.53 1.55 15.52
C ARG A 49 1.33 2.67 14.52
N ARG A 50 0.35 2.52 13.63
CA ARG A 50 0.04 3.48 12.57
C ARG A 50 -1.40 3.94 12.69
N GLU A 51 -1.69 5.18 12.29
CA GLU A 51 -3.01 5.78 12.31
C GLU A 51 -3.39 6.25 10.91
N CYS A 52 -4.58 5.88 10.44
CA CYS A 52 -5.06 6.26 9.11
C CYS A 52 -5.29 7.77 9.05
N ARG A 53 -4.72 8.43 8.03
CA ARG A 53 -4.88 9.88 7.84
C ARG A 53 -6.33 10.31 7.61
N HIS A 54 -7.16 9.45 7.02
CA HIS A 54 -8.50 9.81 6.60
C HIS A 54 -9.57 9.58 7.67
N CYS A 55 -9.55 8.43 8.36
CA CYS A 55 -10.57 8.08 9.36
C CYS A 55 -10.04 7.93 10.79
N GLY A 56 -8.73 8.15 11.03
CA GLY A 56 -8.12 8.01 12.36
C GLY A 56 -8.01 6.57 12.87
N ARG A 57 -8.35 5.56 12.05
CA ARG A 57 -8.27 4.15 12.47
C ARG A 57 -6.82 3.73 12.74
N ARG A 58 -6.58 3.10 13.89
CA ARG A 58 -5.24 2.65 14.30
C ARG A 58 -5.00 1.19 13.95
N ILE A 59 -3.89 0.91 13.30
CA ILE A 59 -3.40 -0.43 12.94
C ILE A 59 -2.03 -0.68 13.56
N THR A 60 -1.72 -1.95 13.83
CA THR A 60 -0.40 -2.36 14.31
C THR A 60 0.22 -3.28 13.28
N THR A 61 1.47 -3.04 12.94
CA THR A 61 2.25 -3.94 12.09
C THR A 61 3.50 -4.40 12.79
N TYR A 62 3.91 -5.62 12.50
CA TYR A 62 5.15 -6.19 12.97
C TYR A 62 6.06 -6.43 11.77
N GLU A 63 7.26 -5.90 11.84
CA GLU A 63 8.33 -6.23 10.91
C GLU A 63 9.28 -7.20 11.62
N GLN A 64 9.61 -8.30 10.94
CA GLN A 64 10.59 -9.25 11.40
C GLN A 64 11.91 -8.90 10.71
N ALA A 65 12.94 -8.58 11.49
CA ALA A 65 14.30 -8.53 10.96
C ALA A 65 14.77 -9.98 10.80
N LEU A 66 14.96 -10.42 9.55
CA LEU A 66 15.58 -11.70 9.22
C LEU A 66 17.07 -11.67 9.59
#